data_AF-A0A968BYN7-F1
#
_entry.id   AF-A0A968BYN7-F1
#
_cell.length_a   1.000
_cell.length_b   1.000
_cell.length_c   1.000
_cell.angle_alpha   90.00
_cell.angle_beta   90.00
_cell.angle_gamma   90.00
#
_symmetry.space_group_name_H-M   'P 1'
#
loop_
_entity.id
_entity.type
_entity.pdbx_description
1 polymer ?
#
loop_
_entity_poly.entity_id
_entity_poly.type
_entity_poly.pdbx_seq_one_letter_code
_entity_poly.pdbx_strand_id
1 'polypeptide(L)'
;PQPFWHALVEGGLLSTRNYAYIYLAVVLVVMLLIYLLIEQIIRSPWGRVLRAIREDEPATQMSGKDIFRFKMQSLVLGAMIMGIGGALWAHYIRS
;
A
#
# COMPACT_ATOMS: atom_id res chain seq x y z
N PRO A 1 2.34 -34.40 27.64
CA PRO A 1 2.94 -33.64 26.51
C PRO A 1 2.35 -32.23 26.49
N GLN A 2 3.11 -31.25 26.99
CA GLN A 2 2.66 -29.86 27.06
C GLN A 2 2.70 -29.25 25.64
N PRO A 3 1.69 -28.47 25.21
CA PRO A 3 1.69 -27.86 23.89
C PRO A 3 2.71 -26.71 23.80
N PHE A 4 3.47 -26.63 22.71
CA PHE A 4 4.57 -25.68 22.51
C PHE A 4 4.17 -24.19 22.60
N TRP A 5 2.87 -23.91 22.47
CA TRP A 5 2.31 -22.57 22.61
C TRP A 5 2.61 -21.95 23.98
N HIS A 6 2.77 -22.76 25.04
CA HIS A 6 3.17 -22.26 26.36
C HIS A 6 4.57 -21.66 26.36
N ALA A 7 5.53 -22.24 25.62
CA ALA A 7 6.88 -21.70 25.50
C ALA A 7 6.93 -20.35 24.74
N LEU A 8 5.99 -20.14 23.81
CA LEU A 8 5.85 -18.88 23.06
C LEU A 8 5.26 -17.76 23.93
N VAL A 9 4.36 -18.10 24.86
CA VAL A 9 3.74 -17.16 25.82
C VAL A 9 4.69 -16.87 26.99
N GLU A 10 5.40 -17.88 27.50
CA GLU A 10 6.37 -17.77 28.60
C GLU A 10 7.65 -17.01 28.20
N GLY A 11 8.02 -17.01 26.91
CA GLY A 11 9.18 -16.29 26.36
C GLY A 11 9.05 -14.76 26.27
N GLY A 12 7.95 -14.17 26.78
CA GLY A 12 7.76 -12.71 26.79
C GLY A 12 7.57 -12.07 25.41
N LEU A 13 7.46 -12.85 24.34
CA LEU A 13 7.26 -12.38 22.96
C LEU A 13 5.95 -11.59 22.78
N LEU A 14 4.93 -11.87 23.61
CA LEU A 14 3.65 -11.17 23.67
C LEU A 14 3.56 -10.15 24.82
N SER A 15 4.69 -9.77 25.43
CA SER A 15 4.71 -8.69 26.43
C SER A 15 4.33 -7.35 25.77
N THR A 16 3.63 -6.47 26.50
CA THR A 16 3.16 -5.14 26.02
C THR A 16 4.24 -4.32 25.29
N ARG A 17 5.51 -4.49 25.66
CA ARG A 17 6.65 -3.82 25.01
C ARG A 17 7.00 -4.39 23.63
N ASN A 18 6.80 -5.69 23.41
CA ASN A 18 7.09 -6.37 22.15
C ASN A 18 5.99 -6.18 21.10
N TYR A 19 4.76 -5.89 21.54
CA TYR A 19 3.63 -5.59 20.66
C TYR A 19 3.92 -4.40 19.72
N ALA A 20 4.58 -3.35 20.24
CA ALA A 20 4.97 -2.18 19.44
C ALA A 20 5.95 -2.54 18.31
N TYR A 21 6.93 -3.41 18.58
CA TYR A 21 7.91 -3.86 17.58
C TYR A 21 7.27 -4.76 16.51
N ILE A 22 6.36 -5.65 16.91
CA ILE A 22 5.60 -6.50 15.96
C ILE A 22 4.70 -5.63 15.07
N TYR A 23 3.99 -4.65 15.67
CA TYR A 23 3.15 -3.73 14.92
C TYR A 23 3.97 -2.89 13.93
N LEU A 24 5.13 -2.36 14.36
CA LEU A 24 6.04 -1.64 13.47
C LEU A 24 6.54 -2.52 12.32
N ALA A 25 6.89 -3.78 12.58
CA ALA A 25 7.29 -4.72 11.54
C ALA A 25 6.17 -4.95 10.51
N VAL A 26 4.91 -5.11 10.95
CA VAL A 26 3.75 -5.25 10.06
C VAL A 26 3.57 -4.01 9.19
N VAL A 27 3.62 -2.81 9.78
CA VAL A 27 3.49 -1.55 9.03
C VAL A 27 4.60 -1.41 7.99
N LEU A 28 5.85 -1.75 8.34
CA LEU A 28 6.97 -1.73 7.40
C LEU A 28 6.77 -2.71 6.24
N VAL A 29 6.29 -3.92 6.52
CA VAL A 29 5.99 -4.91 5.47
C VAL A 29 4.88 -4.41 4.55
N VAL A 30 3.79 -3.85 5.09
CA VAL A 30 2.71 -3.30 4.26
C VAL A 30 3.19 -2.12 3.42
N MET A 31 4.00 -1.22 4.01
CA MET A 31 4.59 -0.10 3.28
C MET A 31 5.48 -0.58 2.14
N LEU A 32 6.35 -1.57 2.39
CA LEU A 32 7.21 -2.16 1.36
C LEU A 32 6.39 -2.78 0.23
N LEU A 33 5.33 -3.53 0.55
CA LEU A 33 4.43 -4.11 -0.44
C LEU A 33 3.75 -3.05 -1.31
N ILE A 34 3.23 -1.98 -0.69
CA ILE A 34 2.61 -0.86 -1.40
C ILE A 34 3.65 -0.18 -2.31
N TYR A 35 4.86 0.07 -1.82
CA TYR A 35 5.94 0.67 -2.61
C TYR A 35 6.26 -0.17 -3.85
N LEU A 36 6.48 -1.47 -3.69
CA LEU A 36 6.77 -2.38 -4.80
C LEU A 36 5.63 -2.43 -5.82
N LEU A 37 4.39 -2.42 -5.33
CA LEU A 37 3.20 -2.45 -6.17
C LEU A 37 3.07 -1.15 -7.01
N ILE A 38 3.34 0.01 -6.40
CA ILE A 38 3.38 1.30 -7.12
C ILE A 38 4.51 1.33 -8.13
N GLU A 39 5.71 0.87 -7.76
CA GLU A 39 6.86 0.84 -8.67
C GLU A 39 6.56 -0.03 -9.91
N GLN A 40 5.93 -1.18 -9.71
CA GLN A 40 5.49 -2.06 -10.78
C GLN A 40 4.43 -1.38 -11.68
N ILE A 41 3.46 -0.67 -11.10
CA ILE A 41 2.42 0.06 -11.83
C ILE A 41 3.03 1.19 -12.69
N ILE A 42 3.99 1.93 -12.14
CA ILE A 42 4.66 3.04 -12.84
C ILE A 42 5.49 2.52 -14.01
N ARG A 43 6.20 1.40 -13.85
CA ARG A 43 6.97 0.75 -14.94
C ARG A 43 6.06 0.13 -16.01
N SER A 44 4.81 -0.17 -15.68
CA SER A 44 3.83 -0.72 -16.61
C SER A 44 3.46 0.27 -17.73
N PRO A 45 2.88 -0.19 -18.87
CA PRO A 45 2.38 0.70 -19.92
C PRO A 45 1.40 1.76 -19.43
N TRP A 46 0.67 1.51 -18.33
CA TRP A 46 -0.25 2.48 -17.72
C TRP A 46 0.49 3.72 -17.19
N GLY A 47 1.59 3.54 -16.47
CA GLY A 47 2.41 4.65 -15.96
C GLY A 47 3.07 5.46 -17.08
N ARG A 48 3.49 4.78 -18.17
CA ARG A 48 4.01 5.45 -19.38
C ARG A 48 2.96 6.31 -20.07
N VAL A 49 1.72 5.81 -20.16
CA VAL A 49 0.59 6.58 -20.72
C VAL A 49 0.28 7.79 -19.84
N LEU A 50 0.26 7.65 -18.52
CA LEU A 50 0.09 8.80 -17.61
C LEU A 50 1.17 9.87 -17.78
N ARG A 51 2.43 9.45 -17.99
CA ARG A 51 3.54 10.37 -18.25
C ARG A 51 3.38 11.10 -19.58
N ALA A 52 2.98 10.40 -20.63
CA ALA A 52 2.68 11.01 -21.94
C ALA A 52 1.50 12.01 -21.88
N ILE A 53 0.44 11.70 -21.12
CA ILE A 53 -0.68 12.63 -20.88
C ILE A 53 -0.20 13.92 -20.20
N ARG A 54 0.80 13.83 -19.31
CA ARG A 54 1.35 14.99 -18.59
C ARG A 54 2.24 15.88 -19.48
N GLU A 55 2.88 15.31 -20.49
CA GLU A 55 3.75 16.03 -21.42
C GLU A 55 2.97 16.70 -22.55
N ASP A 56 1.96 16.03 -23.13
CA ASP A 56 1.12 16.60 -24.20
C ASP A 56 -0.31 16.02 -24.18
N GLU A 57 -1.17 16.64 -23.38
CA GLU A 57 -2.59 16.28 -23.22
C GLU A 57 -3.40 16.34 -24.53
N PRO A 58 -3.31 17.39 -25.39
CA PRO A 58 -4.11 17.45 -26.61
C PRO A 58 -3.73 16.37 -27.65
N ALA A 59 -2.45 16.00 -27.74
CA ALA A 59 -1.99 14.95 -28.66
C ALA A 59 -2.49 13.56 -28.25
N THR A 60 -2.59 13.29 -26.94
CA THR A 60 -3.13 12.03 -26.43
C THR A 60 -4.65 11.92 -26.61
N GLN A 61 -5.40 13.04 -26.53
CA GLN A 61 -6.83 13.06 -26.85
C GLN A 61 -7.08 12.79 -28.33
N MET A 62 -6.26 13.37 -29.22
CA MET A 62 -6.36 13.14 -30.67
C MET A 62 -6.07 11.68 -31.07
N SER A 63 -5.28 10.96 -30.27
CA SER A 63 -5.01 9.52 -30.45
C SER A 63 -6.20 8.61 -30.07
N GLY A 64 -7.33 9.19 -29.64
CA GLY A 64 -8.54 8.44 -29.26
C GLY A 64 -8.43 7.72 -27.91
N LYS A 65 -7.41 8.02 -27.10
CA LYS A 65 -7.33 7.53 -25.72
C LYS A 65 -8.18 8.41 -24.81
N ASP A 66 -9.07 7.79 -24.05
CA ASP A 66 -9.90 8.45 -23.05
C ASP A 66 -9.05 8.82 -21.80
N ILE A 67 -8.53 10.05 -21.79
CA ILE A 67 -7.69 10.60 -20.71
C ILE A 67 -8.43 10.61 -19.36
N PHE A 68 -9.74 10.78 -19.38
CA PHE A 68 -10.56 10.85 -18.17
C PHE A 68 -10.50 9.53 -17.39
N ARG A 69 -10.54 8.38 -18.09
CA ARG A 69 -10.43 7.06 -17.45
C ARG A 69 -9.09 6.84 -16.76
N PHE A 70 -7.98 7.26 -17.38
CA PHE A 70 -6.65 7.14 -16.79
C PHE A 70 -6.49 8.04 -15.55
N LYS A 71 -7.00 9.28 -15.62
CA LYS A 71 -7.02 10.19 -14.46
C LYS A 71 -7.88 9.61 -13.31
N MET A 72 -9.07 9.10 -13.61
CA MET A 72 -9.94 8.49 -12.59
C MET A 72 -9.30 7.25 -11.94
N GLN A 73 -8.65 6.39 -12.74
CA GLN A 73 -7.91 5.25 -12.21
C GLN A 73 -6.80 5.66 -11.24
N SER A 74 -6.04 6.73 -11.55
CA SER A 74 -5.00 7.23 -10.64
C SER A 74 -5.56 7.76 -9.32
N LEU A 75 -6.75 8.39 -9.36
CA LEU A 75 -7.43 8.85 -8.16
C LEU A 75 -7.86 7.67 -7.29
N VAL A 76 -8.49 6.65 -7.89
CA VAL A 76 -8.94 5.44 -7.19
C VAL A 76 -7.75 4.70 -6.57
N LEU A 77 -6.62 4.60 -7.28
CA LEU A 77 -5.40 3.97 -6.77
C LEU A 77 -4.85 4.70 -5.55
N GLY A 78 -4.78 6.04 -5.60
CA GLY A 78 -4.36 6.86 -4.46
C GLY A 78 -5.30 6.72 -3.25
N ALA A 79 -6.61 6.72 -3.50
CA ALA A 79 -7.62 6.55 -2.44
C ALA A 79 -7.54 5.17 -1.77
N MET A 80 -7.28 4.10 -2.55
CA MET A 80 -7.09 2.76 -2.01
C MET A 80 -5.88 2.68 -1.07
N ILE A 81 -4.76 3.28 -1.47
CA ILE A 81 -3.53 3.31 -0.66
C ILE A 81 -3.76 4.11 0.64
N MET A 82 -4.40 5.28 0.56
CA MET A 82 -4.76 6.07 1.74
C MET A 82 -5.69 5.30 2.69
N GLY A 83 -6.67 4.57 2.15
CA GLY A 83 -7.58 3.74 2.94
C GLY A 83 -6.85 2.65 3.74
N ILE A 84 -5.87 1.99 3.14
CA ILE A 84 -5.04 0.98 3.82
C ILE A 84 -4.23 1.62 4.95
N GLY A 85 -3.62 2.78 4.70
CA GLY A 85 -2.88 3.52 5.73
C GLY A 85 -3.76 3.95 6.91
N GLY A 86 -4.97 4.44 6.64
CA GLY A 86 -5.94 4.81 7.66
C GLY A 86 -6.46 3.62 8.47
N ALA A 87 -6.73 2.49 7.81
CA ALA A 87 -7.17 1.26 8.48
C ALA A 87 -6.10 0.72 9.44
N LEU A 88 -4.83 0.79 9.06
CA LEU A 88 -3.72 0.46 9.95
C LEU A 88 -3.69 1.40 11.16
N TRP A 89 -3.71 2.71 10.94
CA TRP A 89 -3.70 3.69 12.04
C TRP A 89 -4.89 3.53 13.01
N ALA A 90 -6.09 3.27 12.49
CA ALA A 90 -7.27 2.99 13.31
C ALA A 90 -7.13 1.71 14.15
N HIS A 91 -6.39 0.72 13.67
CA HIS A 91 -6.08 -0.47 14.46
C HIS A 91 -5.10 -0.15 15.60
N TYR A 92 -4.04 0.62 15.33
CA TYR A 92 -3.07 1.06 16.33
C TYR A 92 -3.69 1.88 17.45
N ILE A 93 -4.63 2.78 17.13
CA ILE A 93 -5.23 3.65 18.14
C ILE A 93 -6.27 2.94 19.02
N ARG A 94 -6.78 1.78 18.57
CA ARG A 94 -7.73 0.96 19.32
C ARG A 94 -7.02 -0.03 20.26
N SER A 95 -5.79 -0.43 19.95
CA SER A 95 -4.95 -1.30 20.80
C SER A 95 -4.26 -0.51 21.91
#